data_AF-A0A956WIE5-F1
#
_entry.id   AF-A0A956WIE5-F1
#
_cell.length_a   1.000
_cell.length_b   1.000
_cell.length_c   1.000
_cell.angle_alpha   90.00
_cell.angle_beta   90.00
_cell.angle_gamma   90.00
#
_symmetry.space_group_name_H-M   'P 1'
#
loop_
_entity.id
_entity.type
_entity.pdbx_description
1 polymer ?
#
loop_
_entity_poly.entity_id
_entity_poly.type
_entity_poly.pdbx_seq_one_letter_code
_entity_poly.pdbx_strand_id
1 'polypeptide(L)' 'MPSDTVTPSHELKLRFEPRTVLAQAQIQDLALSPDGCTIVYSRRVVCGNRYCTHLWLTDWA' A
#
# COMPACT_ATOMS: atom_id res chain seq x y z
N MET A 1 -25.62 -9.47 -38.01
CA MET A 1 -24.32 -9.20 -37.37
C MET A 1 -24.49 -8.00 -36.45
N PRO A 2 -24.50 -8.15 -35.12
CA PRO A 2 -24.39 -6.99 -34.25
C PRO A 2 -22.92 -6.58 -34.20
N SER A 3 -22.64 -5.32 -34.54
CA SER A 3 -21.32 -4.72 -34.36
C SER A 3 -21.06 -4.53 -32.88
N ASP A 4 -20.13 -5.32 -32.33
CA ASP A 4 -19.57 -5.12 -31.00
C ASP A 4 -18.87 -3.75 -30.96
N THR A 5 -19.60 -2.76 -30.46
CA THR A 5 -19.03 -1.44 -30.21
C THR A 5 -18.26 -1.56 -28.90
N VAL A 6 -16.97 -1.88 -28.99
CA VAL A 6 -16.06 -1.89 -27.85
C VAL A 6 -15.86 -0.45 -27.40
N THR A 7 -16.60 -0.03 -26.38
CA THR A 7 -16.35 1.24 -25.69
C THR A 7 -15.00 1.12 -24.98
N PRO A 8 -13.99 1.94 -25.32
CA PRO A 8 -12.73 1.90 -24.60
C PRO A 8 -12.98 2.38 -23.17
N SER A 9 -12.80 1.49 -22.21
CA SER A 9 -12.71 1.84 -20.80
C SER A 9 -11.51 2.76 -20.62
N HIS A 10 -11.78 4.06 -20.52
CA HIS A 10 -10.79 5.03 -20.05
C HIS A 10 -10.43 4.65 -18.60
N GLU A 11 -9.43 3.79 -18.42
CA GLU A 11 -8.72 3.69 -17.15
C GLU A 11 -8.24 5.11 -16.80
N LEU A 12 -8.86 5.71 -15.79
CA LEU A 12 -8.38 6.95 -15.20
C LEU A 12 -7.00 6.68 -14.60
N LYS A 13 -5.94 6.84 -15.40
CA LYS A 13 -4.58 6.92 -14.91
C LYS A 13 -4.47 8.20 -14.09
N LEU A 14 -4.64 8.07 -12.77
CA LEU A 14 -4.33 9.12 -11.82
C LEU A 14 -2.89 9.57 -12.05
N ARG A 15 -2.72 10.85 -12.40
CA ARG A 15 -1.38 11.45 -12.50
C ARG A 15 -0.77 11.51 -11.11
N PHE A 16 0.52 11.23 -11.03
CA PHE A 16 1.27 11.40 -9.80
C PHE A 16 1.40 12.89 -9.48
N GLU A 17 1.12 13.25 -8.22
CA GLU A 17 1.27 14.61 -7.70
C GLU A 17 2.15 14.57 -6.45
N PRO A 18 2.90 15.62 -6.11
CA PRO A 18 3.75 15.61 -4.91
C PRO A 18 3.01 15.22 -3.62
N ARG A 19 1.74 15.63 -3.48
CA ARG A 19 0.88 15.27 -2.34
C ARG A 19 0.63 13.76 -2.22
N THR A 20 0.75 13.01 -3.31
CA THR A 20 0.58 11.54 -3.32
C THR A 20 1.65 10.86 -2.48
N VAL A 21 2.83 11.47 -2.31
CA VAL A 21 3.89 10.98 -1.40
C VAL A 21 3.40 10.92 0.05
N LEU A 22 2.51 11.82 0.47
CA LEU A 22 1.99 11.85 1.84
C LEU A 22 1.07 10.65 2.16
N ALA A 23 0.50 10.02 1.13
CA ALA A 23 -0.30 8.80 1.28
C ALA A 23 0.56 7.52 1.34
N GLN A 24 1.87 7.63 1.13
CA GLN A 24 2.78 6.49 1.18
C GLN A 24 2.86 5.92 2.60
N ALA A 25 2.78 4.59 2.69
CA ALA A 25 3.21 3.86 3.86
C ALA A 25 4.58 3.23 3.59
N GLN A 26 5.53 3.45 4.48
CA GLN A 26 6.83 2.80 4.43
C GLN A 26 6.87 1.67 5.46
N ILE A 27 7.21 0.47 5.00
CA ILE A 27 7.45 -0.69 5.86
C ILE A 27 8.94 -0.75 6.21
N GLN A 28 9.26 -0.96 7.48
CA GLN A 28 10.61 -1.07 8.01
C GLN A 28 10.67 -2.18 9.08
N ASP A 29 11.88 -2.55 9.50
CA ASP A 29 12.14 -3.43 10.66
C ASP A 29 11.28 -4.70 10.70
N LEU A 30 11.28 -5.46 9.59
CA LEU A 30 10.49 -6.67 9.46
C LEU A 30 11.22 -7.87 10.09
N ALA A 31 10.49 -8.64 10.89
CA ALA A 31 10.91 -9.93 11.41
C ALA A 31 9.84 -11.00 11.12
N LEU A 32 10.28 -12.20 10.75
CA LEU A 32 9.46 -13.39 10.58
C LEU A 32 9.62 -14.29 11.80
N SER A 33 8.53 -14.88 12.29
CA SER A 33 8.59 -15.86 13.36
C SER A 33 9.37 -17.11 12.92
N PRO A 34 10.03 -17.84 13.84
CA PRO A 34 10.83 -19.02 13.48
C PRO A 34 10.04 -20.14 12.78
N ASP A 35 8.74 -20.25 13.05
CA ASP A 35 7.82 -21.19 12.41
C ASP A 35 7.32 -20.71 11.03
N GLY A 36 7.61 -19.46 10.66
CA GLY A 36 7.20 -18.86 9.39
C GLY A 36 5.73 -18.43 9.32
N CYS A 37 4.96 -18.53 10.41
CA CYS A 37 3.52 -18.27 10.40
C CYS A 37 3.16 -16.80 10.56
N THR A 38 4.00 -15.99 11.21
CA THR A 38 3.67 -14.59 11.55
C THR A 38 4.82 -13.65 11.23
N ILE A 39 4.48 -12.41 10.88
CA ILE A 39 5.44 -11.31 10.76
C ILE A 39 5.11 -10.20 11.73
N VAL A 40 6.15 -9.58 12.27
CA VAL A 40 6.08 -8.28 12.94
C VAL A 40 6.84 -7.27 12.09
N TYR A 41 6.25 -6.09 11.87
CA TYR A 41 6.92 -5.02 11.15
C TYR A 41 6.51 -3.64 11.67
N SER A 42 7.39 -2.66 11.48
CA SER A 42 7.08 -1.26 11.71
C SER A 42 6.52 -0.62 10.43
N ARG A 43 5.42 0.13 10.56
CA ARG A 43 4.78 0.87 9.46
C ARG A 43 4.80 2.35 9.77
N ARG A 44 5.55 3.12 8.98
CA ARG A 44 5.63 4.57 9.08
C ARG A 44 4.73 5.23 8.05
N VAL A 45 3.92 6.18 8.51
CA VAL A 45 3.02 7.01 7.68
C VAL A 45 3.16 8.48 8.07
N VAL A 46 2.70 9.37 7.20
CA VAL A 46 2.54 10.79 7.54
C VAL A 46 1.17 11.00 8.16
N CYS A 47 1.13 11.56 9.37
CA CYS A 47 -0.10 11.97 10.05
C CYS A 47 -0.05 13.48 10.29
N GLY A 48 -0.70 14.26 9.42
CA GLY A 48 -0.57 15.71 9.42
C GLY A 48 0.86 16.14 9.11
N ASN A 49 1.53 16.78 10.07
CA ASN A 49 2.90 17.29 9.91
C ASN A 49 3.96 16.46 10.68
N ARG A 50 3.67 15.19 10.96
CA ARG A 50 4.56 14.30 11.73
C ARG A 50 4.59 12.91 11.11
N TYR A 51 5.70 12.22 11.31
CA TYR A 51 5.76 10.78 11.08
C TYR A 51 5.18 10.04 12.29
N CYS A 52 4.31 9.09 12.01
CA CYS A 52 3.80 8.14 12.99
C CYS A 52 4.27 6.74 12.61
N THR A 53 4.85 6.03 13.59
CA THR A 53 5.24 4.64 13.44
C THR A 53 4.28 3.78 14.23
N HIS A 54 3.71 2.78 13.56
CA HIS A 54 2.86 1.77 14.17
C HIS A 54 3.54 0.41 14.08
N LEU A 55 3.44 -0.40 15.12
CA LEU A 55 3.86 -1.80 15.08
C LEU A 55 2.67 -2.67 14.65
N TRP A 56 2.90 -3.56 13.70
CA TRP A 56 1.89 -4.48 13.19
C TRP A 56 2.38 -5.92 13.40
N LEU A 57 1.45 -6.80 13.78
CA LEU A 57 1.60 -8.25 13.79
C LEU A 57 0.53 -8.80 12.86
N THR A 58 0.91 -9.67 11.91
CA THR A 58 -0.04 -10.32 11.00
C THR A 58 0.44 -11.71 10.64
N ASP A 59 -0.50 -12.55 10.23
CA ASP A 59 -0.21 -13.84 9.61
C ASP A 59 0.52 -13.61 8.28
N TRP A 60 1.46 -14.50 7.98
CA TRP A 60 2.21 -14.52 6.72
C TRP A 60 1.69 -15.58 5.74
N ALA A 61 1.05 -16.63 6.27
CA ALA A 61 0.56 -17.78 5.52
C ALA A 61 -0.96 -17.96 5.67
#